data_AF-A0A1V5BBL7-F1
#
_entry.id   AF-A0A1V5BBL7-F1
#
_cell.length_a   1.000
_cell.length_b   1.000
_cell.length_c   1.000
_cell.angle_alpha   90.00
_cell.angle_beta   90.00
_cell.angle_gamma   90.00
#
_symmetry.space_group_name_H-M   'P 1'
#
loop_
_entity.id
_entity.type
_entity.pdbx_description
1 polymer ?
#
loop_
_entity_poly.entity_id
_entity_poly.type
_entity_poly.pdbx_seq_one_letter_code
_entity_poly.pdbx_strand_id
1 'polypeptide(L)'
;MNKPWFDSETDILLLDEYIAEMPSFKKILADGVVEEQEITEQVHKVISLMKRLEAMLSPEAKDVTTDIFCELAVLYAIERKYAEKLHSKI
;
A
#
# COMPACT_ATOMS: atom_id res chain seq x y z
N MET A 1 -6.84 -15.85 2.13
CA MET A 1 -7.58 -14.64 1.68
C MET A 1 -8.15 -14.94 0.31
N ASN A 2 -9.47 -15.00 0.15
CA ASN A 2 -10.12 -15.21 -1.15
C ASN A 2 -11.23 -14.17 -1.38
N LYS A 3 -10.97 -12.94 -0.94
CA LYS A 3 -11.82 -11.78 -1.22
C LYS A 3 -11.44 -11.21 -2.61
N PRO A 4 -12.39 -10.62 -3.34
CA PRO A 4 -12.08 -9.84 -4.54
C PRO A 4 -11.35 -8.54 -4.16
N TRP A 5 -10.50 -8.05 -5.06
CA TRP A 5 -9.76 -6.79 -4.83
C TRP A 5 -10.64 -5.57 -4.98
N PHE A 6 -11.72 -5.67 -5.77
CA PHE A 6 -12.64 -4.57 -6.03
C PHE A 6 -14.03 -4.93 -5.52
N ASP A 7 -14.71 -3.93 -5.00
CA ASP A 7 -16.14 -4.01 -4.71
C ASP A 7 -16.93 -4.09 -6.02
N SER A 8 -17.87 -5.03 -6.10
CA SER A 8 -18.60 -5.31 -7.34
C SER A 8 -19.66 -4.27 -7.72
N GLU A 9 -20.04 -3.39 -6.78
CA GLU A 9 -21.06 -2.36 -7.02
C GLU A 9 -20.44 -0.99 -7.25
N THR A 10 -19.30 -0.71 -6.63
CA THR A 10 -18.68 0.61 -6.59
C THR A 10 -17.33 0.70 -7.32
N ASP A 11 -16.76 -0.43 -7.75
CA ASP A 11 -15.41 -0.54 -8.33
C ASP A 11 -14.30 0.02 -7.42
N ILE A 12 -14.59 0.18 -6.12
CA ILE A 12 -13.62 0.66 -5.13
C ILE A 12 -12.65 -0.47 -4.79
N LEU A 13 -11.36 -0.14 -4.75
CA LEU A 13 -10.31 -1.03 -4.31
C LEU A 13 -10.41 -1.30 -2.80
N LEU A 14 -10.61 -2.56 -2.41
CA LEU A 14 -10.93 -2.99 -1.04
C LEU A 14 -9.71 -3.21 -0.14
N LEU A 15 -8.59 -2.50 -0.36
CA LEU A 15 -7.35 -2.72 0.39
C LEU A 15 -7.51 -2.53 1.91
N ASP A 16 -8.42 -1.65 2.34
CA ASP A 16 -8.72 -1.40 3.76
C ASP A 16 -9.11 -2.68 4.51
N GLU A 17 -9.87 -3.56 3.85
CA GLU A 17 -10.25 -4.85 4.44
C GLU A 17 -9.08 -5.83 4.55
N TYR A 18 -8.10 -5.74 3.64
CA TYR A 18 -6.92 -6.60 3.68
C TYR A 18 -5.92 -6.12 4.71
N ILE A 19 -5.67 -4.81 4.79
CA ILE A 19 -4.73 -4.24 5.77
C ILE A 19 -5.24 -4.43 7.19
N ALA A 20 -6.56 -4.38 7.41
CA ALA A 20 -7.17 -4.65 8.72
C ALA A 20 -6.76 -6.03 9.28
N GLU A 21 -6.49 -7.00 8.41
CA GLU A 21 -6.03 -8.33 8.80
C GLU A 21 -4.50 -8.48 8.88
N MET A 22 -3.73 -7.48 8.46
CA MET A 22 -2.27 -7.53 8.48
C MET A 22 -1.72 -7.38 9.89
N PRO A 23 -0.88 -8.32 10.38
CA PRO A 23 -0.27 -8.20 11.71
C PRO A 23 0.53 -6.92 11.92
N SER A 24 1.25 -6.45 10.89
CA SER A 24 2.02 -5.20 10.96
C SER A 24 1.12 -3.97 11.15
N PHE A 25 -0.07 -3.98 10.53
CA PHE A 25 -1.03 -2.89 10.69
C PHE A 25 -1.76 -2.96 12.04
N LYS A 26 -2.15 -4.17 12.49
CA LYS A 26 -2.76 -4.38 13.82
C LYS A 26 -1.86 -3.91 14.96
N LYS A 27 -0.54 -4.07 14.83
CA LYS A 27 0.43 -3.60 15.84
C LYS A 27 0.38 -2.09 16.01
N ILE A 28 0.50 -1.35 14.90
CA ILE A 28 0.43 0.12 14.85
C ILE A 28 -0.89 0.65 15.43
N LEU A 29 -2.00 -0.04 15.17
CA LEU A 29 -3.31 0.36 15.72
C LEU A 29 -3.42 0.14 17.24
N ALA A 30 -2.66 -0.81 17.81
CA ALA A 30 -2.76 -1.17 19.22
C ALA A 30 -1.96 -0.22 20.13
N ASP A 31 -0.80 0.24 19.67
CA ASP A 31 0.06 1.17 20.41
C ASP A 31 -0.12 2.63 19.98
N GLY A 32 -0.65 2.88 18.78
CA GLY A 32 -0.88 4.22 18.23
C GLY A 32 0.41 4.98 17.91
N VAL A 33 1.56 4.29 17.90
CA VAL A 33 2.88 4.90 17.70
C VAL A 33 3.63 4.08 16.65
N VAL A 34 4.16 4.74 15.63
CA VAL A 34 5.01 4.08 14.64
C VAL A 34 6.47 4.30 14.99
N GLU A 35 7.19 3.22 15.25
CA GLU A 35 8.62 3.23 15.55
C GLU A 35 9.48 3.13 14.27
N GLU A 36 10.72 3.64 14.31
CA GLU A 36 11.64 3.59 13.18
C GLU A 36 11.94 2.17 12.70
N GLN A 37 12.04 1.22 13.65
CA GLN A 37 12.25 -0.19 13.33
C GLN A 37 11.08 -0.77 12.52
N GLU A 38 9.84 -0.38 12.83
CA GLU A 38 8.65 -0.88 12.14
C GLU A 38 8.59 -0.40 10.69
N ILE A 39 9.00 0.86 10.45
CA ILE A 39 9.16 1.38 9.08
C ILE A 39 10.21 0.56 8.33
N THR A 40 11.37 0.32 8.94
CA THR A 40 12.46 -0.43 8.32
C THR A 40 12.04 -1.88 7.99
N GLU A 41 11.36 -2.56 8.91
CA GLU A 41 10.83 -3.91 8.71
C GLU A 41 9.79 -3.95 7.58
N GLN A 42 8.88 -2.96 7.54
CA GLN A 42 7.86 -2.87 6.50
C GLN A 42 8.49 -2.60 5.13
N VAL A 43 9.51 -1.74 5.05
CA VAL A 43 10.28 -1.50 3.81
C VAL A 43 10.94 -2.79 3.31
N HIS A 44 11.62 -3.53 4.18
CA HIS A 44 12.23 -4.81 3.81
C HIS A 44 11.20 -5.82 3.32
N LYS A 45 10.03 -5.89 3.98
CA LYS A 45 8.93 -6.77 3.58
C LYS A 45 8.40 -6.42 2.20
N VAL A 46 8.17 -5.14 1.92
CA VAL A 46 7.71 -4.66 0.60
C VAL A 46 8.74 -4.99 -0.49
N ILE A 47 10.03 -4.69 -0.26
CA ILE A 47 11.10 -5.00 -1.23
C ILE A 47 11.17 -6.50 -1.52
N SER A 48 11.07 -7.34 -0.48
CA SER A 48 11.08 -8.80 -0.64
C SER A 48 9.91 -9.28 -1.50
N LEU A 49 8.70 -8.78 -1.24
CA LEU A 49 7.51 -9.11 -2.02
C LEU A 49 7.62 -8.63 -3.48
N MET A 50 8.12 -7.42 -3.71
CA MET A 50 8.32 -6.89 -5.06
C MET A 50 9.32 -7.71 -5.87
N LYS A 51 10.46 -8.09 -5.28
CA LYS A 51 11.44 -8.96 -5.95
C LYS A 51 10.86 -10.33 -6.30
N ARG A 52 10.07 -10.90 -5.38
CA ARG A 52 9.37 -12.18 -5.63
C ARG A 52 8.34 -12.04 -6.75
N LEU A 53 7.57 -10.96 -6.75
CA LEU A 53 6.59 -10.67 -7.80
C LEU A 53 7.28 -10.52 -9.15
N GLU A 54 8.32 -9.68 -9.24
CA GLU A 54 9.07 -9.45 -10.47
C GLU A 54 9.57 -10.75 -11.12
N ALA A 55 10.08 -11.69 -10.31
CA ALA A 55 10.54 -12.99 -10.80
C ALA A 55 9.43 -13.90 -11.35
N MET A 56 8.16 -13.62 -11.05
CA MET A 56 6.99 -14.42 -11.46
C MET A 56 6.26 -13.81 -12.67
N LEU A 57 6.59 -12.59 -13.08
CA LEU A 57 5.87 -11.87 -14.13
C LEU A 57 6.42 -12.17 -15.52
N SER A 58 5.53 -12.25 -16.51
CA SER A 58 5.92 -12.11 -17.91
C SER A 58 6.38 -10.68 -18.19
N PRO A 59 7.08 -10.41 -19.31
CA PRO A 59 7.46 -9.03 -19.68
C PRO A 59 6.26 -8.07 -19.70
N GLU A 60 5.15 -8.47 -20.33
CA GLU A 60 3.94 -7.64 -20.43
C GLU A 60 3.31 -7.40 -19.06
N ALA A 61 3.26 -8.43 -18.22
CA ALA A 61 2.72 -8.30 -16.87
C ALA A 61 3.62 -7.43 -15.98
N LYS A 62 4.94 -7.43 -16.22
CA LYS A 62 5.90 -6.54 -15.56
C LYS A 62 5.69 -5.09 -15.94
N ASP A 63 5.41 -4.79 -17.21
CA ASP A 63 5.12 -3.43 -17.66
C ASP A 63 3.85 -2.89 -16.97
N VAL A 64 2.75 -3.66 -17.01
CA VAL A 64 1.50 -3.28 -16.32
C VAL A 64 1.70 -3.12 -14.81
N THR A 65 2.45 -4.01 -14.18
CA THR A 65 2.76 -3.92 -12.74
C THR A 65 3.58 -2.67 -12.43
N THR A 66 4.51 -2.30 -13.31
CA THR A 66 5.33 -1.09 -13.16
C THR A 66 4.46 0.15 -13.23
N ASP A 67 3.55 0.23 -14.21
CA ASP A 67 2.59 1.34 -14.33
C ASP A 67 1.72 1.48 -13.07
N ILE A 68 1.20 0.36 -12.55
CA ILE A 68 0.41 0.34 -11.30
C ILE A 68 1.23 0.90 -10.12
N PHE A 69 2.48 0.46 -9.94
CA PHE A 69 3.32 0.98 -8.86
C PHE A 69 3.64 2.46 -9.00
N CYS A 70 3.87 2.93 -10.23
CA CYS A 70 4.08 4.35 -10.50
C CYS A 70 2.84 5.19 -10.13
N GLU A 71 1.65 4.79 -10.58
CA GLU A 71 0.41 5.51 -10.30
C GLU A 71 0.04 5.48 -8.81
N LEU A 72 0.28 4.35 -8.10
CA LEU A 72 0.13 4.29 -6.65
C LEU A 72 1.09 5.24 -5.93
N ALA A 73 2.35 5.35 -6.38
CA ALA A 73 3.31 6.28 -5.80
C ALA A 73 2.89 7.74 -6.02
N VAL A 74 2.33 8.07 -7.19
CA VAL A 74 1.74 9.38 -7.49
C VAL A 74 0.56 9.66 -6.57
N LEU A 75 -0.37 8.71 -6.42
CA LEU A 75 -1.53 8.85 -5.53
C LEU A 75 -1.11 9.17 -4.09
N TYR A 76 -0.21 8.37 -3.50
CA TYR A 76 0.28 8.62 -2.14
C TYR A 76 1.00 9.97 -2.00
N ALA A 77 1.74 10.39 -3.02
CA ALA A 77 2.38 11.70 -3.02
C ALA A 77 1.33 12.84 -3.04
N ILE A 78 0.26 12.70 -3.82
CA ILE A 78 -0.85 13.67 -3.90
C ILE A 78 -1.61 13.72 -2.57
N GLU A 79 -1.96 12.57 -1.98
CA GLU A 79 -2.67 12.50 -0.70
C GLU A 79 -1.89 13.17 0.44
N ARG A 80 -0.58 12.88 0.53
CA ARG A 80 0.29 13.54 1.49
C ARG A 80 0.29 15.06 1.30
N LYS A 81 0.40 15.53 0.06
CA LYS A 81 0.35 16.98 -0.26
C LYS A 81 -0.99 17.60 0.09
N TYR A 82 -2.08 16.87 -0.13
CA TYR A 82 -3.42 17.31 0.23
C TYR A 82 -3.59 17.43 1.75
N ALA A 83 -3.10 16.45 2.52
CA ALA A 83 -3.11 16.48 3.98
C ALA A 83 -2.27 17.64 4.56
N GLU A 84 -1.07 17.91 4.02
CA GLU A 84 -0.25 19.08 4.37
C GLU A 84 -1.02 20.40 4.15
N LYS A 85 -1.76 20.50 3.04
CA LYS A 85 -2.57 21.68 2.71
C LYS A 85 -3.74 21.89 3.67
N LEU A 86 -4.37 20.82 4.17
CA LEU A 86 -5.45 20.94 5.15
C LEU A 86 -4.95 21.44 6.50
N HIS A 87 -3.79 20.94 6.97
CA HIS A 87 -3.21 21.35 8.25
C HIS A 87 -2.62 22.77 8.24
N SER A 88 -2.27 23.32 7.07
CA SER A 88 -1.78 24.71 6.93
C SER A 88 -2.89 25.76 6.81
N LYS A 89 -4.17 25.35 6.81
CA LYS A 89 -5.35 26.24 6.76
C LYS A 89 -6.01 26.47 8.13
N ILE A 90 -5.47 25.91 9.21
CA ILE A 90 -5.90 26.09 10.60
C ILE A 90 -4.86 26.94 11.31
#